data_AF-A0A521LQK1-F1
#
_entry.id   AF-A0A521LQK1-F1
#
_cell.length_a   1.000
_cell.length_b   1.000
_cell.length_c   1.000
_cell.angle_alpha   90.00
_cell.angle_beta   90.00
_cell.angle_gamma   90.00
#
_symmetry.space_group_name_H-M   'P 1'
#
loop_
_entity.id
_entity.type
_entity.pdbx_description
1 polymer ?
#
loop_
_entity_poly.entity_id
_entity_poly.type
_entity_poly.pdbx_seq_one_letter_code
_entity_poly.pdbx_strand_id
1 'polypeptide(L)'
;MTFVEPFPDELLSSWLTRMRPNRNAMNEPSLRASRNSAGHWRHPDVHPTKSMITELASNTGIAPTQIAKLGLCYRYPRINPDFVAWRYVPSDYLGRDCEPALSLRITWCSRCLAEDYAGGRAAYVRADWAMAAGGFCSRHNWPLVDRCVTCGSVDWAMKRSPQGPPRMCCARCRRGLERANPGALELEPAAHSLWKMIAGFEAALRDALTGKVPDQFRFNDTSASQLLDETSTICLLLARARRRAGLRDELFDRFATPALTLEDGCPDEPSCEMPLALASPSLRRCLIAICAAMLDADYGATGLCQGKLVVDIWSRTIGSMALKHFIQDRLTCSSTLKRKLEAALHRNEQFERMSYLRDASHTYETLFQDSA
;
A
#
# COMPACT_ATOMS: atom_id res chain seq x y z
N MET A 1 -31.23 11.92 -21.39
CA MET A 1 -29.96 11.72 -20.66
C MET A 1 -30.24 10.79 -19.48
N THR A 2 -29.62 9.61 -19.43
CA THR A 2 -29.69 8.76 -18.23
C THR A 2 -28.77 9.36 -17.17
N PHE A 3 -29.33 9.94 -16.12
CA PHE A 3 -28.60 10.42 -14.96
C PHE A 3 -27.87 9.24 -14.30
N VAL A 4 -26.56 9.38 -14.06
CA VAL A 4 -25.77 8.38 -13.34
C VAL A 4 -25.19 9.05 -12.10
N GLU A 5 -25.80 8.76 -10.97
CA GLU A 5 -25.32 9.25 -9.68
C GLU A 5 -23.98 8.60 -9.32
N PRO A 6 -23.01 9.36 -8.77
CA PRO A 6 -21.78 8.78 -8.25
C PRO A 6 -22.04 7.94 -6.99
N PHE A 7 -21.25 6.88 -6.81
CA PHE A 7 -21.31 6.08 -5.59
C PHE A 7 -20.58 6.80 -4.44
N PRO A 8 -20.98 6.60 -3.17
CA PRO A 8 -20.37 7.30 -2.03
C PRO A 8 -18.87 7.07 -1.85
N ASP A 9 -18.36 5.93 -2.31
CA ASP A 9 -16.95 5.53 -2.24
C ASP A 9 -16.30 5.41 -3.64
N GLU A 10 -16.86 6.03 -4.67
CA GLU A 10 -16.32 5.97 -6.04
C GLU A 10 -15.28 7.06 -6.31
N LEU A 11 -14.22 6.71 -7.06
CA LEU A 11 -13.28 7.69 -7.59
C LEU A 11 -13.90 8.54 -8.70
N LEU A 12 -13.48 9.80 -8.78
CA LEU A 12 -13.92 10.75 -9.81
C LEU A 12 -13.75 10.19 -11.23
N SER A 13 -12.61 9.60 -11.55
CA SER A 13 -12.29 9.00 -12.85
C SER A 13 -13.19 7.82 -13.22
N SER A 14 -13.58 7.02 -12.23
CA SER A 14 -14.54 5.92 -12.39
C SER A 14 -15.93 6.45 -12.71
N TRP A 15 -16.39 7.43 -11.94
CA TRP A 15 -17.70 8.04 -12.15
C TRP A 15 -17.78 8.70 -13.53
N LEU A 16 -16.75 9.48 -13.92
CA LEU A 16 -16.66 10.06 -15.26
C LEU A 16 -16.68 8.99 -16.35
N THR A 17 -15.95 7.88 -16.17
CA THR A 17 -15.95 6.77 -17.13
C THR A 17 -17.34 6.14 -17.28
N ARG A 18 -18.13 6.09 -16.21
CA ARG A 18 -19.52 5.65 -16.30
C ARG A 18 -20.41 6.69 -16.98
N MET A 19 -20.14 7.98 -16.84
CA MET A 19 -20.89 9.04 -17.54
C MET A 19 -20.62 9.09 -19.06
N ARG A 20 -19.50 8.52 -19.54
CA ARG A 20 -19.00 8.61 -20.93
C ARG A 20 -19.95 8.26 -22.09
N PRO A 21 -21.00 7.42 -22.00
CA PRO A 21 -21.87 7.19 -23.16
C PRO A 21 -22.58 8.44 -23.68
N ASN A 22 -22.62 9.53 -22.89
CA ASN A 22 -23.43 10.71 -23.15
C ASN A 22 -22.62 12.01 -23.38
N ARG A 23 -21.28 11.97 -23.48
CA ARG A 23 -20.45 13.18 -23.63
C ARG A 23 -19.59 13.17 -24.91
N ASN A 24 -19.64 14.28 -25.64
CA ASN A 24 -18.67 14.58 -26.69
C ASN A 24 -17.28 14.77 -26.05
N ALA A 25 -16.28 14.09 -26.59
CA ALA A 25 -14.92 14.00 -26.04
C ALA A 25 -14.13 15.33 -25.95
N MET A 26 -14.69 16.45 -26.42
CA MET A 26 -13.93 17.68 -26.64
C MET A 26 -13.69 18.56 -25.39
N ASN A 27 -14.41 18.35 -24.28
CA ASN A 27 -14.24 19.14 -23.04
C ASN A 27 -14.00 18.26 -21.80
N GLU A 28 -13.31 17.11 -21.93
CA GLU A 28 -13.01 16.27 -20.76
C GLU A 28 -11.84 16.83 -19.93
N PRO A 29 -11.97 16.94 -18.60
CA PRO A 29 -10.85 17.32 -17.75
C PRO A 29 -9.73 16.26 -17.83
N SER A 30 -8.49 16.71 -17.97
CA SER A 30 -7.32 15.83 -17.98
C SER A 30 -7.19 15.10 -16.65
N LEU A 31 -7.35 13.77 -16.67
CA LEU A 31 -7.18 12.89 -15.51
C LEU A 31 -5.72 12.42 -15.33
N ARG A 32 -4.75 13.18 -15.83
CA ARG A 32 -3.32 12.84 -15.70
C ARG A 32 -2.77 13.38 -14.39
N ALA A 33 -1.78 12.69 -13.82
CA ALA A 33 -1.02 13.27 -12.74
C ALA A 33 -0.17 14.44 -13.25
N SER A 34 0.03 15.45 -12.42
CA SER A 34 0.88 16.60 -12.70
C SER A 34 1.70 16.97 -11.47
N ARG A 35 2.85 17.62 -11.68
CA ARG A 35 3.61 18.21 -10.57
C ARG A 35 3.08 19.60 -10.26
N ASN A 36 2.94 19.92 -8.98
CA ASN A 36 2.68 21.28 -8.53
C ASN A 36 3.99 22.10 -8.47
N SER A 37 3.88 23.38 -8.09
CA SER A 37 5.03 24.29 -7.95
C SER A 37 6.06 23.85 -6.90
N ALA A 38 5.66 23.03 -5.93
CA ALA A 38 6.56 22.42 -4.94
C ALA A 38 7.15 21.07 -5.40
N GLY A 39 6.91 20.67 -6.66
CA GLY A 39 7.38 19.41 -7.22
C GLY A 39 6.57 18.17 -6.82
N HIS A 40 5.53 18.31 -5.97
CA HIS A 40 4.72 17.17 -5.54
C HIS A 40 3.71 16.74 -6.61
N TRP A 41 3.52 15.42 -6.72
CA TRP A 41 2.52 14.83 -7.60
C TRP A 41 1.09 15.14 -7.13
N ARG A 42 0.24 15.52 -8.07
CA ARG A 42 -1.20 15.71 -7.90
C ARG A 42 -1.94 14.89 -8.94
N HIS A 43 -3.10 14.38 -8.57
CA HIS A 43 -4.00 13.66 -9.46
C HIS A 43 -5.44 14.09 -9.19
N PRO A 44 -6.30 14.24 -10.21
CA PRO A 44 -7.69 14.68 -10.03
C PRO A 44 -8.53 13.79 -9.12
N ASP A 45 -8.28 12.48 -9.09
CA ASP A 45 -8.92 11.57 -8.11
C ASP A 45 -8.45 11.80 -6.67
N VAL A 46 -7.28 12.41 -6.46
CA VAL A 46 -6.77 12.70 -5.12
C VAL A 46 -7.22 14.10 -4.69
N HIS A 47 -6.86 15.11 -5.48
CA HIS A 47 -7.09 16.52 -5.22
C HIS A 47 -7.78 17.17 -6.43
N PRO A 48 -9.10 17.01 -6.60
CA PRO A 48 -9.82 17.66 -7.67
C PRO A 48 -9.75 19.19 -7.53
N THR A 49 -9.49 19.90 -8.62
CA THR A 49 -9.43 21.37 -8.60
C THR A 49 -10.82 21.97 -8.43
N LYS A 50 -10.89 23.16 -7.80
CA LYS A 50 -12.17 23.90 -7.66
C LYS A 50 -12.81 24.18 -9.01
N SER A 51 -12.03 24.56 -10.02
CA SER A 51 -12.53 24.80 -11.38
C SER A 51 -13.17 23.55 -11.99
N MET A 52 -12.51 22.39 -11.87
CA MET A 52 -13.04 21.13 -12.35
C MET A 52 -14.33 20.74 -11.63
N ILE A 53 -14.40 20.92 -10.31
CA ILE A 53 -15.63 20.65 -9.54
C ILE A 53 -16.78 21.54 -10.03
N THR A 54 -16.54 22.84 -10.18
CA THR A 54 -17.56 23.80 -10.66
C THR A 54 -18.01 23.47 -12.08
N GLU A 55 -17.09 23.17 -12.98
CA GLU A 55 -17.41 22.80 -14.36
C GLU A 55 -18.24 21.50 -14.42
N LEU A 56 -17.84 20.48 -13.67
CA LEU A 56 -18.58 19.22 -13.60
C LEU A 56 -19.97 19.42 -12.98
N ALA A 57 -20.10 20.26 -11.96
CA ALA A 57 -21.39 20.59 -11.34
C ALA A 57 -22.32 21.27 -12.35
N SER A 58 -21.84 22.31 -13.06
CA SER A 58 -22.61 23.01 -14.09
C SER A 58 -23.06 22.08 -15.22
N ASN A 59 -22.18 21.16 -15.64
CA ASN A 59 -22.46 20.25 -16.75
C ASN A 59 -23.28 19.01 -16.37
N THR A 60 -23.52 18.74 -15.08
CA THR A 60 -24.25 17.53 -14.63
C THR A 60 -25.46 17.82 -13.76
N GLY A 61 -25.57 19.04 -13.20
CA GLY A 61 -26.59 19.40 -12.22
C GLY A 61 -26.36 18.81 -10.83
N ILE A 62 -25.26 18.09 -10.60
CA ILE A 62 -24.90 17.52 -9.29
C ILE A 62 -24.26 18.61 -8.43
N ALA A 63 -24.58 18.61 -7.14
CA ALA A 63 -24.04 19.57 -6.20
C ALA A 63 -22.49 19.53 -6.17
N PRO A 64 -21.80 20.69 -6.17
CA PRO A 64 -20.34 20.75 -6.08
C PRO A 64 -19.76 19.96 -4.89
N THR A 65 -20.48 19.93 -3.77
CA THR A 65 -20.09 19.19 -2.56
C THR A 65 -20.12 17.67 -2.77
N GLN A 66 -21.03 17.14 -3.59
CA GLN A 66 -21.10 15.71 -3.92
C GLN A 66 -19.98 15.31 -4.89
N ILE A 67 -19.59 16.18 -5.82
CA ILE A 67 -18.44 15.94 -6.70
C ILE A 67 -17.12 16.02 -5.91
N ALA A 68 -17.00 16.99 -4.99
CA ALA A 68 -15.82 17.12 -4.13
C ALA A 68 -15.58 15.86 -3.28
N LYS A 69 -16.66 15.19 -2.84
CA LYS A 69 -16.60 13.93 -2.08
C LYS A 69 -15.95 12.77 -2.82
N LEU A 70 -15.84 12.84 -4.16
CA LEU A 70 -15.16 11.83 -4.99
C LEU A 70 -13.63 11.95 -4.97
N GLY A 71 -13.10 13.07 -4.47
CA GLY A 71 -11.67 13.25 -4.26
C GLY A 71 -11.21 12.56 -2.99
N LEU A 72 -10.11 11.80 -3.06
CA LEU A 72 -9.53 11.14 -1.88
C LEU A 72 -9.21 12.12 -0.76
N CYS A 73 -8.80 13.35 -1.06
CA CYS A 73 -8.51 14.37 -0.05
C CYS A 73 -9.74 14.78 0.78
N TYR A 74 -10.95 14.65 0.25
CA TYR A 74 -12.17 14.91 1.03
C TYR A 74 -12.40 13.79 2.04
N ARG A 75 -12.21 12.53 1.61
CA ARG A 75 -12.40 11.33 2.46
C ARG A 75 -11.26 11.17 3.47
N TYR A 76 -10.06 11.57 3.10
CA TYR A 76 -8.82 11.46 3.85
C TYR A 76 -8.12 12.83 3.90
N PRO A 77 -8.52 13.72 4.82
CA PRO A 77 -7.96 15.08 4.90
C PRO A 77 -6.45 15.13 5.16
N ARG A 78 -5.87 14.05 5.72
CA ARG A 78 -4.43 13.93 5.98
C ARG A 78 -3.68 13.15 4.90
N ILE A 79 -4.30 12.88 3.74
CA ILE A 79 -3.65 12.13 2.67
C ILE A 79 -2.44 12.88 2.14
N ASN A 80 -1.31 12.18 2.06
CA ASN A 80 -0.07 12.67 1.48
C ASN A 80 0.37 11.70 0.35
N PRO A 81 1.41 12.05 -0.44
CA PRO A 81 1.85 11.22 -1.55
C PRO A 81 2.22 9.78 -1.18
N ASP A 82 2.73 9.51 0.02
CA ASP A 82 3.14 8.16 0.46
C ASP A 82 1.96 7.19 0.60
N PHE A 83 0.78 7.72 0.90
CA PHE A 83 -0.44 6.94 1.13
C PHE A 83 -1.36 6.86 -0.09
N VAL A 84 -0.95 7.39 -1.23
CA VAL A 84 -1.62 7.22 -2.53
C VAL A 84 -0.89 6.12 -3.31
N ALA A 85 -1.63 5.16 -3.87
CA ALA A 85 -1.02 4.09 -4.66
C ALA A 85 -0.64 4.62 -6.05
N TRP A 86 0.66 4.80 -6.29
CA TRP A 86 1.20 5.27 -7.56
C TRP A 86 1.81 4.14 -8.39
N ARG A 87 1.91 4.40 -9.69
CA ARG A 87 2.75 3.64 -10.62
C ARG A 87 3.38 4.58 -11.63
N TYR A 88 4.59 4.26 -12.08
CA TYR A 88 5.16 4.89 -13.26
C TYR A 88 4.37 4.48 -14.51
N VAL A 89 4.07 5.46 -15.35
CA VAL A 89 3.56 5.21 -16.70
C VAL A 89 4.72 4.63 -17.51
N PRO A 90 4.55 3.47 -18.20
CA PRO A 90 5.62 2.89 -18.99
C PRO A 90 6.12 3.88 -20.05
N SER A 91 7.44 3.94 -20.23
CA SER A 91 8.10 4.88 -21.16
C SER A 91 7.59 4.77 -22.59
N ASP A 92 7.10 3.60 -23.02
CA ASP A 92 6.57 3.36 -24.37
C ASP A 92 5.31 4.19 -24.68
N TYR A 93 4.65 4.75 -23.67
CA TYR A 93 3.50 5.66 -23.80
C TYR A 93 3.89 7.14 -23.85
N LEU A 94 5.16 7.45 -23.60
CA LEU A 94 5.68 8.80 -23.55
C LEU A 94 6.75 8.96 -24.66
N GLY A 95 6.80 10.12 -25.31
CA GLY A 95 7.88 10.39 -26.27
C GLY A 95 9.25 10.26 -25.60
N ARG A 96 10.30 10.00 -26.38
CA ARG A 96 11.67 9.69 -25.92
C ARG A 96 12.30 10.74 -24.97
N ASP A 97 11.70 11.94 -24.88
CA ASP A 97 12.16 13.09 -24.08
C ASP A 97 11.22 13.46 -22.91
N CYS A 98 10.27 12.59 -22.56
CA CYS A 98 9.31 12.88 -21.49
C CYS A 98 9.79 12.37 -20.13
N GLU A 99 9.79 13.27 -19.14
CA GLU A 99 9.93 12.92 -17.71
C GLU A 99 8.98 11.78 -17.31
N PRO A 100 9.40 10.82 -16.47
CA PRO A 100 8.54 9.73 -16.03
C PRO A 100 7.28 10.27 -15.34
N ALA A 101 6.12 10.03 -15.96
CA ALA A 101 4.83 10.43 -15.43
C ALA A 101 4.31 9.39 -14.42
N LEU A 102 3.73 9.84 -13.31
CA LEU A 102 2.98 8.95 -12.42
C LEU A 102 1.51 8.85 -12.84
N SER A 103 0.90 7.73 -12.49
CA SER A 103 -0.55 7.52 -12.53
C SER A 103 -0.98 6.74 -11.29
N LEU A 104 -2.27 6.73 -10.99
CA LEU A 104 -2.79 5.90 -9.90
C LEU A 104 -2.69 4.42 -10.26
N ARG A 105 -2.14 3.64 -9.32
CA ARG A 105 -2.25 2.19 -9.34
C ARG A 105 -3.61 1.81 -8.76
N ILE A 106 -4.52 1.45 -9.65
CA ILE A 106 -5.82 0.93 -9.25
C ILE A 106 -5.71 -0.55 -8.98
N THR A 107 -6.00 -0.93 -7.74
CA THR A 107 -6.19 -2.33 -7.34
C THR A 107 -7.68 -2.67 -7.33
N TRP A 108 -8.05 -3.91 -7.09
CA TRP A 108 -9.44 -4.30 -6.86
C TRP A 108 -9.57 -5.55 -5.99
N CYS A 109 -10.73 -5.65 -5.34
CA CYS A 109 -11.15 -6.88 -4.67
C CYS A 109 -12.06 -7.68 -5.61
N SER A 110 -11.66 -8.90 -5.95
CA SER A 110 -12.47 -9.79 -6.79
C SER A 110 -13.81 -10.14 -6.14
N ARG A 111 -13.89 -10.25 -4.81
CA ARG A 111 -15.14 -10.50 -4.08
C ARG A 111 -16.13 -9.35 -4.17
N CYS A 112 -15.67 -8.10 -4.00
CA CYS A 112 -16.52 -6.92 -4.23
C CYS A 112 -17.08 -6.89 -5.65
N LEU A 113 -16.23 -7.16 -6.65
CA LEU A 113 -16.66 -7.18 -8.05
C LEU A 113 -17.64 -8.34 -8.33
N ALA A 114 -17.43 -9.51 -7.72
CA ALA A 114 -18.32 -10.67 -7.86
C ALA A 114 -19.69 -10.41 -7.22
N GLU A 115 -19.75 -9.75 -6.07
CA GLU A 115 -21.00 -9.34 -5.45
C GLU A 115 -21.72 -8.26 -6.28
N ASP A 116 -20.98 -7.29 -6.84
CA ASP A 116 -21.54 -6.29 -7.76
C ASP A 116 -22.11 -6.96 -9.01
N TYR A 117 -21.40 -7.96 -9.53
CA TYR A 117 -21.84 -8.77 -10.67
C TYR A 117 -23.13 -9.53 -10.35
N ALA A 118 -23.14 -10.30 -9.25
CA ALA A 118 -24.27 -11.12 -8.81
C ALA A 118 -25.50 -10.27 -8.47
N GLY A 119 -25.30 -9.09 -7.88
CA GLY A 119 -26.38 -8.14 -7.56
C GLY A 119 -26.83 -7.28 -8.75
N GLY A 120 -26.32 -7.50 -9.96
CA GLY A 120 -26.67 -6.68 -11.13
C GLY A 120 -26.28 -5.20 -11.01
N ARG A 121 -25.34 -4.86 -10.11
CA ARG A 121 -24.88 -3.48 -9.90
C ARG A 121 -23.78 -3.13 -10.89
N ALA A 122 -23.66 -1.86 -11.25
CA ALA A 122 -22.54 -1.39 -12.06
C ALA A 122 -21.22 -1.49 -11.29
N ALA A 123 -20.19 -2.02 -11.94
CA ALA A 123 -18.84 -1.99 -11.38
C ALA A 123 -18.35 -0.52 -11.31
N TYR A 124 -17.50 -0.24 -10.34
CA TYR A 124 -16.86 1.05 -10.17
C TYR A 124 -15.56 0.88 -9.39
N VAL A 125 -14.65 1.86 -9.52
CA VAL A 125 -13.42 1.90 -8.75
C VAL A 125 -13.67 2.55 -7.41
N ARG A 126 -13.44 1.79 -6.34
CA ARG A 126 -13.59 2.26 -4.96
C ARG A 126 -12.39 3.10 -4.55
N ALA A 127 -12.62 4.14 -3.75
CA ALA A 127 -11.61 5.06 -3.24
C ALA A 127 -10.45 4.32 -2.56
N ASP A 128 -10.78 3.38 -1.68
CA ASP A 128 -9.82 2.57 -0.92
C ASP A 128 -8.88 1.75 -1.84
N TRP A 129 -9.26 1.48 -3.09
CA TRP A 129 -8.45 0.69 -4.03
C TRP A 129 -7.29 1.48 -4.65
N ALA A 130 -7.27 2.80 -4.48
CA ALA A 130 -6.18 3.68 -4.88
C ALA A 130 -5.30 4.12 -3.69
N MET A 131 -5.48 3.50 -2.52
CA MET A 131 -4.73 3.83 -1.31
C MET A 131 -3.50 2.92 -1.16
N ALA A 132 -2.36 3.50 -0.82
CA ALA A 132 -1.17 2.74 -0.47
C ALA A 132 -1.19 2.21 0.97
N ALA A 133 -2.10 2.74 1.80
CA ALA A 133 -2.43 2.22 3.13
C ALA A 133 -3.19 0.88 3.11
N GLY A 134 -3.36 0.24 1.94
CA GLY A 134 -4.15 -0.98 1.79
C GLY A 134 -3.58 -1.96 0.77
N GLY A 135 -3.37 -3.20 1.21
CA GLY A 135 -3.13 -4.37 0.38
C GLY A 135 -4.26 -5.41 0.48
N PHE A 136 -5.18 -5.23 1.43
CA PHE A 136 -6.37 -6.06 1.61
C PHE A 136 -7.65 -5.22 1.54
N CYS A 137 -8.73 -5.85 1.08
CA CYS A 137 -10.05 -5.25 1.05
C CYS A 137 -10.59 -5.11 2.48
N SER A 138 -10.94 -3.90 2.89
CA SER A 138 -11.52 -3.59 4.21
C SER A 138 -12.82 -4.35 4.51
N ARG A 139 -13.58 -4.73 3.47
CA ARG A 139 -14.85 -5.45 3.62
C ARG A 139 -14.70 -6.97 3.69
N HIS A 140 -13.80 -7.53 2.89
CA HIS A 140 -13.66 -8.97 2.73
C HIS A 140 -12.41 -9.56 3.39
N ASN A 141 -11.50 -8.72 3.90
CA ASN A 141 -10.14 -9.10 4.31
C ASN A 141 -9.44 -9.95 3.24
N TRP A 142 -9.71 -9.60 1.98
CA TRP A 142 -9.28 -10.35 0.80
C TRP A 142 -8.19 -9.57 0.07
N PRO A 143 -7.12 -10.21 -0.43
CA PRO A 143 -6.04 -9.52 -1.10
C PRO A 143 -6.54 -8.66 -2.27
N LEU A 144 -6.07 -7.41 -2.33
CA LEU A 144 -6.25 -6.56 -3.49
C LEU A 144 -5.24 -6.94 -4.58
N VAL A 145 -5.70 -7.01 -5.82
CA VAL A 145 -4.87 -7.33 -6.99
C VAL A 145 -4.93 -6.20 -8.01
N ASP A 146 -3.94 -6.11 -8.88
CA ASP A 146 -3.88 -5.11 -9.96
C ASP A 146 -3.65 -5.72 -11.35
N ARG A 147 -3.75 -7.05 -11.45
CA ARG A 147 -3.52 -7.81 -12.67
C ARG A 147 -4.66 -8.76 -12.97
N CYS A 148 -4.92 -8.96 -14.26
CA CYS A 148 -5.85 -9.98 -14.71
C CYS A 148 -5.31 -11.38 -14.37
N VAL A 149 -6.09 -12.15 -13.60
CA VAL A 149 -5.74 -13.52 -13.18
C VAL A 149 -5.61 -14.52 -14.33
N THR A 150 -6.05 -14.16 -15.55
CA THR A 150 -5.89 -15.02 -16.74
C THR A 150 -4.62 -14.73 -17.52
N CYS A 151 -4.27 -13.45 -17.73
CA CYS A 151 -3.21 -13.08 -18.68
C CYS A 151 -2.15 -12.14 -18.10
N GLY A 152 -2.21 -11.83 -16.80
CA GLY A 152 -1.23 -11.01 -16.08
C GLY A 152 -1.22 -9.51 -16.44
N SER A 153 -2.06 -9.08 -17.39
CA SER A 153 -2.12 -7.67 -17.82
C SER A 153 -2.65 -6.78 -16.70
N VAL A 154 -1.98 -5.63 -16.51
CA VAL A 154 -2.38 -4.54 -15.61
C VAL A 154 -3.41 -3.60 -16.23
N ASP A 155 -3.63 -3.71 -17.53
CA ASP A 155 -4.53 -2.82 -18.25
C ASP A 155 -5.96 -3.34 -18.17
N TRP A 156 -6.84 -2.47 -17.73
CA TRP A 156 -8.25 -2.75 -17.57
C TRP A 156 -9.08 -1.61 -18.14
N ALA A 157 -10.34 -1.90 -18.43
CA ALA A 157 -11.29 -0.92 -18.92
C ALA A 157 -12.69 -1.22 -18.37
N MET A 158 -13.47 -0.16 -18.19
CA MET A 158 -14.91 -0.28 -18.01
C MET A 158 -15.55 -0.63 -19.36
N LYS A 159 -16.22 -1.78 -19.44
CA LYS A 159 -16.96 -2.24 -20.61
C LYS A 159 -18.44 -2.26 -20.31
N ARG A 160 -19.24 -1.76 -21.24
CA ARG A 160 -20.70 -1.81 -21.19
C ARG A 160 -21.18 -2.87 -22.16
N SER A 161 -21.99 -3.81 -21.67
CA SER A 161 -22.77 -4.70 -22.51
C SER A 161 -24.05 -3.98 -22.95
N PRO A 162 -24.60 -4.22 -24.15
CA PRO A 162 -25.90 -3.67 -24.56
C PRO A 162 -27.04 -3.99 -23.58
N GLN A 163 -26.95 -5.12 -22.88
CA GLN A 163 -28.02 -5.67 -22.03
C GLN A 163 -27.67 -5.65 -20.54
N GLY A 164 -26.59 -4.96 -20.14
CA GLY A 164 -26.13 -5.04 -18.75
C GLY A 164 -25.37 -3.83 -18.25
N PRO A 165 -25.29 -3.68 -16.92
CA PRO A 165 -24.53 -2.61 -16.28
C PRO A 165 -23.02 -2.69 -16.61
N PRO A 166 -22.29 -1.56 -16.53
CA PRO A 166 -20.83 -1.53 -16.74
C PRO A 166 -20.07 -2.57 -15.89
N ARG A 167 -19.03 -3.15 -16.48
CA ARG A 167 -18.14 -4.16 -15.87
C ARG A 167 -16.68 -3.76 -16.01
N MET A 168 -15.86 -4.12 -15.03
CA MET A 168 -14.41 -4.02 -15.13
C MET A 168 -13.87 -5.26 -15.85
N CYS A 169 -13.24 -5.06 -17.00
CA CYS A 169 -12.69 -6.14 -17.82
C CYS A 169 -11.21 -5.87 -18.11
N CYS A 170 -10.43 -6.95 -18.29
CA CYS A 170 -9.07 -6.83 -18.80
C CYS A 170 -9.09 -6.23 -20.21
N ALA A 171 -8.24 -5.23 -20.46
CA ALA A 171 -8.13 -4.59 -21.77
C ALA A 171 -7.59 -5.56 -22.83
N ARG A 172 -6.71 -6.49 -22.44
CA ARG A 172 -6.05 -7.48 -23.31
C ARG A 172 -6.92 -8.70 -23.62
N CYS A 173 -7.30 -9.48 -22.61
CA CYS A 173 -8.03 -10.75 -22.83
C CYS A 173 -9.56 -10.61 -22.73
N ARG A 174 -10.08 -9.41 -22.44
CA ARG A 174 -11.51 -9.09 -22.32
C ARG A 174 -12.29 -9.81 -21.21
N ARG A 175 -11.64 -10.69 -20.43
CA ARG A 175 -12.29 -11.37 -19.29
C ARG A 175 -12.61 -10.38 -18.16
N GLY A 176 -13.69 -10.65 -17.43
CA GLY A 176 -14.10 -9.90 -16.25
C GLY A 176 -13.10 -10.04 -15.09
N LEU A 177 -12.94 -8.96 -14.33
CA LEU A 177 -12.00 -8.88 -13.20
C LEU A 177 -12.59 -9.35 -11.86
N GLU A 178 -13.87 -9.75 -11.85
CA GLU A 178 -14.55 -10.39 -10.72
C GLU A 178 -14.04 -11.81 -10.41
N ARG A 179 -13.27 -12.42 -11.31
CA ARG A 179 -12.66 -13.74 -11.11
C ARG A 179 -11.58 -13.65 -10.04
N ALA A 180 -11.69 -14.48 -9.00
CA ALA A 180 -10.69 -14.55 -7.94
C ALA A 180 -9.36 -15.11 -8.45
N ASN A 181 -8.27 -14.70 -7.80
CA ASN A 181 -6.94 -15.27 -8.01
C ASN A 181 -6.93 -16.71 -7.45
N PRO A 182 -6.49 -17.73 -8.23
CA PRO A 182 -6.45 -19.12 -7.77
C PRO A 182 -5.63 -19.31 -6.49
N GLY A 183 -4.43 -18.74 -6.40
CA GLY A 183 -3.59 -18.83 -5.21
C GLY A 183 -4.25 -18.21 -3.98
N ALA A 184 -5.00 -17.12 -4.14
CA ALA A 184 -5.79 -16.58 -3.03
C ALA A 184 -6.93 -17.52 -2.58
N LEU A 185 -7.59 -18.23 -3.50
CA LEU A 185 -8.61 -19.22 -3.14
C LEU A 185 -8.01 -20.41 -2.38
N GLU A 186 -6.86 -20.90 -2.84
CA GLU A 186 -6.17 -22.03 -2.22
C GLU A 186 -5.64 -21.68 -0.82
N LEU A 187 -5.10 -20.48 -0.66
CA LEU A 187 -4.47 -20.05 0.59
C LEU A 187 -5.46 -19.54 1.65
N GLU A 188 -6.68 -19.14 1.27
CA GLU A 188 -7.64 -18.52 2.18
C GLU A 188 -7.79 -19.28 3.51
N PRO A 189 -8.05 -20.61 3.55
CA PRO A 189 -8.31 -21.31 4.80
C PRO A 189 -7.17 -21.17 5.83
N ALA A 190 -5.92 -21.15 5.35
CA ALA A 190 -4.73 -21.02 6.21
C ALA A 190 -4.32 -19.56 6.45
N ALA A 191 -4.56 -18.67 5.49
CA ALA A 191 -4.07 -17.30 5.52
C ALA A 191 -5.09 -16.27 6.05
N HIS A 192 -6.36 -16.65 6.19
CA HIS A 192 -7.43 -15.70 6.53
C HIS A 192 -7.20 -14.93 7.84
N SER A 193 -6.66 -15.59 8.87
CA SER A 193 -6.36 -14.94 10.15
C SER A 193 -5.28 -13.87 10.01
N LEU A 194 -4.21 -14.19 9.28
CA LEU A 194 -3.13 -13.26 8.94
C LEU A 194 -3.67 -12.07 8.12
N TRP A 195 -4.48 -12.33 7.11
CA TRP A 195 -5.08 -11.28 6.27
C TRP A 195 -5.96 -10.34 7.07
N LYS A 196 -6.82 -10.90 7.95
CA LYS A 196 -7.68 -10.12 8.84
C LYS A 196 -6.88 -9.23 9.78
N MET A 197 -5.78 -9.75 10.32
CA MET A 197 -4.91 -8.98 11.20
C MET A 197 -4.25 -7.80 10.47
N ILE A 198 -3.65 -8.05 9.29
CA ILE A 198 -3.04 -6.99 8.49
C ILE A 198 -4.10 -5.97 8.06
N ALA A 199 -5.27 -6.43 7.61
CA ALA A 199 -6.39 -5.55 7.26
C ALA A 199 -6.87 -4.68 8.45
N GLY A 200 -6.72 -5.18 9.68
CA GLY A 200 -6.97 -4.44 10.92
C GLY A 200 -5.97 -3.31 11.17
N PHE A 201 -4.68 -3.52 10.86
CA PHE A 201 -3.67 -2.46 10.88
C PHE A 201 -3.91 -1.44 9.75
N GLU A 202 -4.24 -1.90 8.53
CA GLU A 202 -4.61 -1.03 7.40
C GLU A 202 -5.83 -0.16 7.72
N ALA A 203 -6.80 -0.70 8.47
CA ALA A 203 -7.95 0.07 8.94
C ALA A 203 -7.52 1.21 9.89
N ALA A 204 -6.58 0.94 10.81
CA ALA A 204 -6.02 1.97 11.67
C ALA A 204 -5.29 3.07 10.88
N LEU A 205 -4.52 2.71 9.83
CA LEU A 205 -3.90 3.69 8.94
C LEU A 205 -4.94 4.54 8.19
N ARG A 206 -5.99 3.90 7.65
CA ARG A 206 -7.09 4.63 6.98
C ARG A 206 -7.82 5.56 7.95
N ASP A 207 -8.09 5.13 9.17
CA ASP A 207 -8.72 5.98 10.19
C ASP A 207 -7.80 7.16 10.58
N ALA A 208 -6.50 6.92 10.75
CA ALA A 208 -5.51 7.98 10.98
C ALA A 208 -5.49 9.01 9.83
N LEU A 209 -5.62 8.57 8.58
CA LEU A 209 -5.74 9.44 7.40
C LEU A 209 -7.03 10.29 7.40
N THR A 210 -8.11 9.82 8.06
CA THR A 210 -9.31 10.63 8.31
C THR A 210 -9.13 11.63 9.46
N GLY A 211 -8.02 11.52 10.21
CA GLY A 211 -7.74 12.33 11.40
C GLY A 211 -8.27 11.74 12.70
N LYS A 212 -8.82 10.53 12.68
CA LYS A 212 -9.20 9.82 13.90
C LYS A 212 -7.96 9.37 14.65
N VAL A 213 -8.01 9.49 15.97
CA VAL A 213 -6.95 9.01 16.85
C VAL A 213 -6.95 7.48 16.84
N PRO A 214 -5.81 6.81 16.61
CA PRO A 214 -5.71 5.36 16.68
C PRO A 214 -6.12 4.84 18.06
N ASP A 215 -6.49 3.56 18.15
CA ASP A 215 -6.76 2.92 19.44
C ASP A 215 -5.54 3.08 20.37
N GLN A 216 -5.73 3.80 21.47
CA GLN A 216 -4.64 4.20 22.35
C GLN A 216 -4.05 3.02 23.14
N PHE A 217 -4.82 1.95 23.37
CA PHE A 217 -4.32 0.74 24.01
C PHE A 217 -3.51 -0.11 23.03
N ARG A 218 -4.04 -0.28 21.81
CA ARG A 218 -3.37 -1.05 20.74
C ARG A 218 -2.09 -0.39 20.25
N PHE A 219 -2.08 0.94 20.15
CA PHE A 219 -0.96 1.73 19.63
C PHE A 219 -0.23 2.54 20.70
N ASN A 220 -0.45 2.26 22.00
CA ASN A 220 0.28 2.85 23.13
C ASN A 220 0.40 4.39 23.07
N ASP A 221 -0.74 5.07 23.06
CA ASP A 221 -0.88 6.54 23.02
C ASP A 221 -0.27 7.23 21.78
N THR A 222 -0.12 6.50 20.67
CA THR A 222 0.38 7.06 19.41
C THR A 222 -0.69 7.92 18.74
N SER A 223 -0.33 9.14 18.33
CA SER A 223 -1.24 10.02 17.59
C SER A 223 -1.42 9.58 16.13
N ALA A 224 -2.46 10.09 15.46
CA ALA A 224 -2.71 9.81 14.05
C ALA A 224 -1.53 10.20 13.13
N SER A 225 -0.91 11.35 13.36
CA SER A 225 0.26 11.78 12.58
C SER A 225 1.44 10.84 12.80
N GLN A 226 1.75 10.53 14.07
CA GLN A 226 2.88 9.65 14.40
C GLN A 226 2.71 8.27 13.77
N LEU A 227 1.53 7.65 13.83
CA LEU A 227 1.31 6.34 13.21
C LEU A 227 1.61 6.35 11.70
N LEU A 228 1.18 7.41 11.00
CA LEU A 228 1.43 7.58 9.57
C LEU A 228 2.92 7.83 9.28
N ASP A 229 3.55 8.71 10.05
CA ASP A 229 4.95 9.09 9.88
C ASP A 229 5.90 7.93 10.21
N GLU A 230 5.63 7.17 11.28
CA GLU A 230 6.35 5.94 11.63
C GLU A 230 6.23 4.90 10.51
N THR A 231 5.03 4.70 9.97
CA THR A 231 4.79 3.73 8.88
C THR A 231 5.58 4.10 7.63
N SER A 232 5.48 5.35 7.17
CA SER A 232 6.24 5.85 6.02
C SER A 232 7.75 5.76 6.25
N THR A 233 8.22 6.16 7.44
CA THR A 233 9.66 6.21 7.74
C THR A 233 10.27 4.82 7.88
N ILE A 234 9.57 3.88 8.51
CA ILE A 234 9.99 2.46 8.58
C ILE A 234 10.16 1.88 7.18
N CYS A 235 9.19 2.10 6.29
CA CYS A 235 9.26 1.65 4.91
C CYS A 235 10.44 2.31 4.15
N LEU A 236 10.66 3.61 4.35
CA LEU A 236 11.72 4.36 3.68
C LEU A 236 13.12 3.91 4.10
N LEU A 237 13.33 3.75 5.41
CA LEU A 237 14.60 3.28 5.94
C LEU A 237 14.89 1.84 5.49
N LEU A 238 13.87 0.97 5.50
CA LEU A 238 13.99 -0.40 5.01
C LEU A 238 14.38 -0.42 3.52
N ALA A 239 13.71 0.37 2.68
CA ALA A 239 14.02 0.45 1.25
C ALA A 239 15.46 0.91 1.00
N ARG A 240 15.91 1.94 1.72
CA ARG A 240 17.28 2.45 1.64
C ARG A 240 18.32 1.45 2.14
N ALA A 241 17.99 0.65 3.14
CA ALA A 241 18.88 -0.38 3.67
C ALA A 241 19.00 -1.56 2.69
N ARG A 242 17.89 -2.06 2.16
CA ARG A 242 17.87 -3.14 1.17
C ARG A 242 18.67 -2.79 -0.09
N ARG A 243 18.53 -1.55 -0.61
CA ARG A 243 19.36 -1.06 -1.73
C ARG A 243 20.87 -1.11 -1.44
N ARG A 244 21.29 -0.93 -0.17
CA ARG A 244 22.70 -0.95 0.24
C ARG A 244 23.23 -2.36 0.50
N ALA A 245 22.41 -3.23 1.08
CA ALA A 245 22.78 -4.59 1.48
C ALA A 245 22.64 -5.64 0.35
N GLY A 246 21.98 -5.30 -0.76
CA GLY A 246 21.66 -6.24 -1.84
C GLY A 246 20.40 -7.06 -1.56
N LEU A 247 20.24 -8.20 -2.25
CA LEU A 247 18.98 -8.96 -2.30
C LEU A 247 18.62 -9.76 -1.03
N ARG A 248 19.55 -9.98 -0.09
CA ARG A 248 19.26 -10.77 1.12
C ARG A 248 18.87 -9.86 2.29
N ASP A 249 17.58 -9.88 2.60
CA ASP A 249 16.99 -9.17 3.73
C ASP A 249 16.13 -10.17 4.53
N GLU A 250 16.57 -10.48 5.76
CA GLU A 250 15.91 -11.44 6.67
C GLU A 250 14.43 -11.08 6.89
N LEU A 251 14.04 -9.80 6.80
CA LEU A 251 12.64 -9.41 6.87
C LEU A 251 11.86 -9.82 5.63
N PHE A 252 12.41 -9.62 4.43
CA PHE A 252 11.71 -10.04 3.22
C PHE A 252 11.70 -11.56 3.07
N ASP A 253 12.74 -12.27 3.49
CA ASP A 253 12.72 -13.74 3.55
C ASP A 253 11.59 -14.26 4.45
N ARG A 254 11.29 -13.52 5.53
CA ARG A 254 10.24 -13.86 6.48
C ARG A 254 8.83 -13.46 6.02
N PHE A 255 8.68 -12.32 5.35
CA PHE A 255 7.37 -11.76 5.01
C PHE A 255 6.95 -11.96 3.55
N ALA A 256 7.87 -12.27 2.63
CA ALA A 256 7.54 -12.61 1.23
C ALA A 256 6.98 -14.04 1.09
N THR A 257 5.97 -14.37 1.91
CA THR A 257 5.29 -15.66 1.88
C THR A 257 4.20 -15.68 0.81
N PRO A 258 3.81 -16.86 0.28
CA PRO A 258 2.70 -16.98 -0.66
C PRO A 258 1.40 -16.35 -0.16
N ALA A 259 1.15 -16.39 1.15
CA ALA A 259 0.01 -15.73 1.78
C ALA A 259 -0.03 -14.21 1.56
N LEU A 260 1.13 -13.55 1.42
CA LEU A 260 1.23 -12.11 1.16
C LEU A 260 1.55 -11.81 -0.30
N THR A 261 2.27 -12.66 -1.02
CA THR A 261 2.65 -12.37 -2.41
C THR A 261 1.62 -12.84 -3.43
N LEU A 262 0.87 -13.91 -3.12
CA LEU A 262 0.00 -14.66 -4.05
C LEU A 262 0.70 -15.23 -5.29
N GLU A 263 2.02 -15.18 -5.30
CA GLU A 263 2.90 -15.62 -6.39
C GLU A 263 4.16 -16.22 -5.78
N ASP A 264 4.76 -17.19 -6.48
CA ASP A 264 6.05 -17.75 -6.09
C ASP A 264 7.17 -16.78 -6.47
N GLY A 265 7.80 -16.14 -5.49
CA GLY A 265 8.94 -15.26 -5.72
C GLY A 265 9.06 -14.11 -4.72
N CYS A 266 10.27 -13.55 -4.64
CA CYS A 266 10.52 -12.36 -3.85
C CYS A 266 9.92 -11.14 -4.57
N PRO A 267 9.17 -10.26 -3.88
CA PRO A 267 8.66 -9.04 -4.49
C PRO A 267 9.79 -8.13 -4.99
N ASP A 268 9.45 -7.31 -5.98
CA ASP A 268 10.30 -6.26 -6.54
C ASP A 268 10.99 -5.42 -5.44
N GLU A 269 12.13 -4.82 -5.76
CA GLU A 269 12.79 -3.91 -4.83
C GLU A 269 11.91 -2.67 -4.54
N PRO A 270 11.79 -2.27 -3.26
CA PRO A 270 11.04 -1.07 -2.89
C PRO A 270 11.73 0.20 -3.40
N SER A 271 10.92 1.18 -3.83
CA SER A 271 11.41 2.52 -4.18
C SER A 271 12.00 3.22 -2.95
N CYS A 272 13.11 3.94 -3.12
CA CYS A 272 13.71 4.77 -2.06
C CYS A 272 13.13 6.18 -1.96
N GLU A 273 12.15 6.53 -2.80
CA GLU A 273 11.44 7.81 -2.76
C GLU A 273 10.16 7.68 -1.93
N MET A 274 9.24 6.84 -2.40
CA MET A 274 7.92 6.62 -1.80
C MET A 274 7.61 5.11 -1.77
N PRO A 275 8.28 4.32 -0.89
CA PRO A 275 8.27 2.87 -0.97
C PRO A 275 6.87 2.26 -0.91
N LEU A 276 6.03 2.71 0.02
CA LEU A 276 4.67 2.18 0.20
C LEU A 276 3.78 2.55 -1.01
N ALA A 277 3.93 3.77 -1.49
CA ALA A 277 3.16 4.37 -2.55
C ALA A 277 3.40 3.69 -3.90
N LEU A 278 4.68 3.45 -4.24
CA LEU A 278 5.10 2.88 -5.52
C LEU A 278 5.14 1.35 -5.53
N ALA A 279 4.98 0.71 -4.38
CA ALA A 279 4.98 -0.75 -4.27
C ALA A 279 3.92 -1.43 -5.16
N SER A 280 4.28 -2.59 -5.71
CA SER A 280 3.29 -3.54 -6.23
C SER A 280 2.38 -4.02 -5.08
N PRO A 281 1.17 -4.55 -5.35
CA PRO A 281 0.28 -5.02 -4.29
C PRO A 281 0.93 -6.07 -3.37
N SER A 282 1.75 -6.97 -3.93
CA SER A 282 2.48 -8.00 -3.20
C SER A 282 3.53 -7.40 -2.27
N LEU A 283 4.36 -6.48 -2.78
CA LEU A 283 5.34 -5.77 -1.96
C LEU A 283 4.67 -4.93 -0.87
N ARG A 284 3.56 -4.26 -1.20
CA ARG A 284 2.80 -3.42 -0.26
C ARG A 284 2.30 -4.23 0.92
N ARG A 285 1.72 -5.41 0.69
CA ARG A 285 1.28 -6.31 1.77
C ARG A 285 2.44 -6.73 2.68
N CYS A 286 3.63 -6.99 2.11
CA CYS A 286 4.82 -7.32 2.90
C CYS A 286 5.26 -6.13 3.77
N LEU A 287 5.36 -4.94 3.19
CA LEU A 287 5.74 -3.71 3.91
C LEU A 287 4.76 -3.40 5.04
N ILE A 288 3.45 -3.46 4.77
CA ILE A 288 2.41 -3.21 5.77
C ILE A 288 2.46 -4.28 6.87
N ALA A 289 2.71 -5.55 6.53
CA ALA A 289 2.85 -6.61 7.53
C ALA A 289 4.07 -6.41 8.44
N ILE A 290 5.20 -5.94 7.89
CA ILE A 290 6.39 -5.56 8.69
C ILE A 290 6.05 -4.40 9.63
N CYS A 291 5.40 -3.35 9.13
CA CYS A 291 4.97 -2.22 9.95
C CYS A 291 4.00 -2.66 11.06
N ALA A 292 3.02 -3.51 10.74
CA ALA A 292 2.09 -4.06 11.72
C ALA A 292 2.84 -4.85 12.81
N ALA A 293 3.79 -5.71 12.43
CA ALA A 293 4.59 -6.47 13.39
C ALA A 293 5.47 -5.60 14.32
N MET A 294 5.82 -4.38 13.90
CA MET A 294 6.59 -3.44 14.71
C MET A 294 5.70 -2.57 15.61
N LEU A 295 4.62 -2.04 15.05
CA LEU A 295 3.82 -0.96 15.62
C LEU A 295 2.58 -1.45 16.36
N ASP A 296 1.97 -2.53 15.89
CA ASP A 296 0.67 -3.00 16.34
C ASP A 296 0.83 -4.07 17.43
N ALA A 297 0.35 -3.78 18.65
CA ALA A 297 0.46 -4.70 19.78
C ALA A 297 -0.29 -6.02 19.54
N ASP A 298 -1.37 -6.00 18.74
CA ASP A 298 -2.19 -7.18 18.48
C ASP A 298 -1.57 -8.11 17.42
N TYR A 299 -0.49 -7.69 16.75
CA TYR A 299 0.09 -8.46 15.64
C TYR A 299 0.81 -9.74 16.10
N GLY A 300 1.27 -9.79 17.35
CA GLY A 300 2.16 -10.83 17.88
C GLY A 300 1.63 -12.27 17.86
N ALA A 301 0.36 -12.50 17.54
CA ALA A 301 -0.27 -13.82 17.53
C ALA A 301 -0.04 -14.66 16.24
N THR A 302 0.68 -14.14 15.23
CA THR A 302 0.90 -14.89 13.97
C THR A 302 2.12 -15.80 13.99
N GLY A 303 2.09 -16.87 13.20
CA GLY A 303 3.27 -17.70 12.93
C GLY A 303 4.43 -16.91 12.31
N LEU A 304 4.13 -15.81 11.60
CA LEU A 304 5.14 -14.88 11.09
C LEU A 304 5.88 -14.16 12.20
N CYS A 305 5.41 -14.15 13.45
CA CYS A 305 6.11 -13.56 14.60
C CYS A 305 7.03 -14.54 15.35
N GLN A 306 7.11 -15.80 14.94
CA GLN A 306 8.02 -16.78 15.56
C GLN A 306 9.49 -16.48 15.24
N GLY A 307 10.37 -16.58 16.25
CA GLY A 307 11.82 -16.32 16.12
C GLY A 307 12.25 -14.94 16.64
N LYS A 308 13.25 -14.33 16.01
CA LYS A 308 13.76 -13.00 16.40
C LYS A 308 12.65 -11.94 16.29
N LEU A 309 12.65 -10.93 17.15
CA LEU A 309 11.67 -9.84 17.05
C LEU A 309 11.91 -9.04 15.76
N VAL A 310 10.84 -8.64 15.07
CA VAL A 310 10.93 -7.85 13.83
C VAL A 310 11.70 -6.55 14.04
N VAL A 311 11.47 -5.89 15.19
CA VAL A 311 12.21 -4.68 15.58
C VAL A 311 13.71 -4.92 15.76
N ASP A 312 14.12 -6.13 16.16
CA ASP A 312 15.53 -6.49 16.34
C ASP A 312 16.19 -6.72 14.99
N ILE A 313 15.54 -7.45 14.08
CA ILE A 313 16.03 -7.66 12.71
C ILE A 313 16.12 -6.31 12.00
N TRP A 314 15.04 -5.51 12.02
CA TRP A 314 14.99 -4.21 11.36
C TRP A 314 16.10 -3.27 11.86
N SER A 315 16.29 -3.15 13.18
CA SER A 315 17.31 -2.27 13.74
C SER A 315 18.75 -2.68 13.41
N ARG A 316 19.04 -3.96 13.17
CA ARG A 316 20.36 -4.40 12.63
C ARG A 316 20.52 -4.05 11.16
N THR A 317 19.45 -4.18 10.38
CA THR A 317 19.46 -3.89 8.94
C THR A 317 19.66 -2.40 8.67
N ILE A 318 19.14 -1.51 9.52
CA ILE A 318 19.31 -0.07 9.35
C ILE A 318 20.66 0.42 9.89
N GLY A 319 21.42 1.14 9.06
CA GLY A 319 22.67 1.76 9.50
C GLY A 319 22.51 2.68 10.73
N SER A 320 23.45 2.57 11.67
CA SER A 320 23.37 3.16 13.02
C SER A 320 23.07 4.67 13.05
N MET A 321 23.60 5.45 12.11
CA MET A 321 23.34 6.89 12.00
C MET A 321 21.90 7.21 11.62
N ALA A 322 21.34 6.50 10.63
CA ALA A 322 19.97 6.72 10.17
C ALA A 322 18.97 6.33 11.27
N LEU A 323 19.26 5.24 12.00
CA LEU A 323 18.45 4.80 13.11
C LEU A 323 18.47 5.79 14.29
N LYS A 324 19.64 6.33 14.64
CA LYS A 324 19.75 7.36 15.69
C LYS A 324 18.97 8.63 15.35
N HIS A 325 19.05 9.10 14.10
CA HIS A 325 18.27 10.25 13.65
C HIS A 325 16.77 9.99 13.84
N PHE A 326 16.28 8.84 13.36
CA PHE A 326 14.87 8.47 13.50
C PHE A 326 14.41 8.42 14.96
N ILE A 327 15.20 7.84 15.86
CA ILE A 327 14.88 7.76 17.30
C ILE A 327 14.84 9.15 17.97
N GLN A 328 15.64 10.10 17.49
CA GLN A 328 15.74 11.44 18.06
C GLN A 328 14.61 12.37 17.57
N ASP A 329 14.04 12.09 16.41
CA ASP A 329 12.94 12.86 15.85
C ASP A 329 11.61 12.52 16.54
N ARG A 330 11.22 13.35 17.50
CA ARG A 330 9.98 13.18 18.28
C ARG A 330 8.71 13.43 17.46
N LEU A 331 8.80 14.05 16.29
CA LEU A 331 7.66 14.26 15.41
C LEU A 331 7.29 12.96 14.69
N THR A 332 8.30 12.17 14.32
CA THR A 332 8.13 10.94 13.53
C THR A 332 8.23 9.66 14.34
N CYS A 333 8.85 9.66 15.53
CA CYS A 333 9.00 8.49 16.38
C CYS A 333 8.29 8.67 17.73
N SER A 334 7.29 7.84 18.00
CA SER A 334 6.55 7.81 19.26
C SER A 334 7.46 7.39 20.42
N SER A 335 7.10 7.80 21.64
CA SER A 335 7.80 7.37 22.86
C SER A 335 7.79 5.85 23.03
N THR A 336 6.75 5.18 22.56
CA THR A 336 6.62 3.72 22.59
C THR A 336 7.56 3.07 21.59
N LEU A 337 7.56 3.49 20.33
CA LEU A 337 8.46 2.94 19.32
C LEU A 337 9.93 3.20 19.70
N LYS A 338 10.23 4.40 20.19
CA LYS A 338 11.55 4.74 20.73
C LYS A 338 12.02 3.73 21.78
N ARG A 339 11.20 3.45 22.81
CA ARG A 339 11.54 2.46 23.85
C ARG A 339 11.77 1.07 23.26
N LYS A 340 10.93 0.63 22.31
CA LYS A 340 11.09 -0.66 21.62
C LYS A 340 12.44 -0.73 20.87
N LEU A 341 12.81 0.34 20.16
CA LEU A 341 14.05 0.44 19.40
C LEU A 341 15.30 0.53 20.29
N GLU A 342 15.25 1.28 21.39
CA GLU A 342 16.35 1.35 22.36
C GLU A 342 16.59 -0.02 23.01
N ALA A 343 15.51 -0.74 23.37
CA ALA A 343 15.62 -2.10 23.87
C ALA A 343 16.16 -3.09 22.82
N ALA A 344 15.76 -2.94 21.56
CA ALA A 344 16.27 -3.75 20.44
C ALA A 344 17.77 -3.51 20.23
N LEU A 345 18.22 -2.26 20.25
CA LEU A 345 19.63 -1.90 20.15
C LEU A 345 20.45 -2.53 21.27
N HIS A 346 19.96 -2.46 22.51
CA HIS A 346 20.64 -3.09 23.65
C HIS A 346 20.76 -4.61 23.48
N ARG A 347 19.69 -5.31 23.05
CA ARG A 347 19.73 -6.75 22.77
C ARG A 347 20.69 -7.10 21.64
N ASN A 348 20.74 -6.28 20.59
CA ASN A 348 21.63 -6.50 19.45
C ASN A 348 23.10 -6.33 19.84
N GLU A 349 23.44 -5.31 20.62
CA GLU A 349 24.79 -5.13 21.16
C GLU A 349 25.22 -6.31 22.04
N GLN A 350 24.33 -6.81 22.91
CA GLN A 350 24.60 -8.00 23.72
C GLN A 350 24.84 -9.23 22.84
N PHE A 351 24.03 -9.43 21.79
CA PHE A 351 24.17 -10.54 20.87
C PHE A 351 25.51 -10.50 20.11
N GLU A 352 25.90 -9.33 19.59
CA GLU A 352 27.17 -9.15 18.88
C GLU A 352 28.38 -9.40 19.80
N ARG A 353 28.34 -8.89 21.04
CA ARG A 353 29.39 -9.15 22.05
C ARG A 353 29.52 -10.64 22.35
N MET A 354 28.39 -11.33 22.54
CA MET A 354 28.40 -12.78 22.80
C MET A 354 28.89 -13.58 21.59
N SER A 355 28.57 -13.15 20.36
CA SER A 355 29.10 -13.78 19.14
C SER A 355 30.62 -13.63 19.08
N TYR A 356 31.13 -12.41 19.29
CA TYR A 356 32.58 -12.13 19.29
C TYR A 356 33.32 -12.97 20.34
N LEU A 357 32.76 -13.11 21.55
CA LEU A 357 33.35 -13.94 22.59
C LEU A 357 33.38 -15.43 22.22
N ARG A 358 32.34 -15.95 21.55
CA ARG A 358 32.34 -17.33 21.04
C ARG A 358 33.36 -17.54 19.94
N ASP A 359 33.45 -16.61 19.00
CA ASP A 359 34.41 -16.69 17.89
C ASP A 359 35.85 -16.63 18.42
N ALA A 360 36.11 -15.78 19.42
CA ALA A 360 37.40 -15.71 20.11
C ALA A 360 37.71 -17.01 20.89
N SER A 361 36.72 -17.58 21.58
CA SER A 361 36.87 -18.87 22.28
C SER A 361 37.20 -20.00 21.31
N HIS A 362 36.46 -20.10 20.21
CA HIS A 362 36.69 -21.10 19.17
C HIS A 362 38.07 -20.93 18.53
N THR A 363 38.48 -19.69 18.24
CA THR A 363 39.83 -19.41 17.71
C THR A 363 40.93 -19.85 18.69
N TYR A 364 40.73 -19.59 19.98
CA TYR A 364 41.65 -20.04 21.02
C TYR A 364 41.71 -21.58 21.07
N GLU A 365 40.58 -22.27 21.11
CA GLU A 365 40.53 -23.74 21.07
C GLU A 365 41.25 -24.35 19.87
N THR A 366 41.09 -23.77 18.67
CA THR A 366 41.80 -24.23 17.46
C THR A 366 43.32 -24.02 17.53
N LEU A 367 43.79 -22.88 18.09
CA LEU A 367 45.22 -22.61 18.22
C LEU A 367 45.93 -23.58 19.18
N PHE A 368 45.23 -24.04 20.21
CA PHE A 368 45.78 -25.02 21.17
C PHE A 368 45.65 -26.47 20.71
N GLN A 369 44.78 -26.77 19.72
CA GLN A 369 44.71 -28.10 19.08
C GLN A 369 45.81 -28.29 18.03
N ASP A 370 46.26 -27.24 17.35
CA ASP A 370 47.37 -27.31 16.38
C ASP A 370 48.77 -27.26 17.04
N SER A 371 48.82 -27.10 18.37
CA SER A 371 50.05 -27.01 19.17
C SER A 371 50.39 -28.29 19.97
N ALA A 372 49.59 -29.35 19.81
CA ALA A 372 49.75 -30.67 20.43
C ALA A 372 49.99 -31.72 19.35
#